data_AF-A0A959Y5Q3-F1
#
_entry.id   AF-A0A959Y5Q3-F1
#
_cell.length_a   1.000
_cell.length_b   1.000
_cell.length_c   1.000
_cell.angle_alpha   90.00
_cell.angle_beta   90.00
_cell.angle_gamma   90.00
#
_symmetry.space_group_name_H-M   'P 1'
#
loop_
_entity.id
_entity.type
_entity.pdbx_description
1 polymer ?
#
loop_
_entity_poly.entity_id
_entity_poly.type
_entity_poly.pdbx_seq_one_letter_code
_entity_poly.pdbx_strand_id
1 'polypeptide(L)'
;WMKQGDDAAMDRLVQDLNAGKVGAILLHGVNPVYSLPDGASFAAGLAKADLSVSFSGHADETASHCAWICPDNHYLESWNDLMPRVGHYALAQPVISPLFNTRQWQDSLLAWSGADMGYHQLIKSTWEAAMTNYGSMTSFENAWNKAVHDGGFHAYDAEAVELTFTGDLSGAAKQAALMPGQGTF
;
A
#
# COMPACT_ATOMS: atom_id res chain seq x y z
N TRP A 1 2.89 -4.63 12.93
CA TRP A 1 2.38 -5.08 11.63
C TRP A 1 0.95 -4.64 11.50
N MET A 2 0.74 -3.46 10.92
CA MET A 2 -0.56 -2.79 10.83
C MET A 2 -1.38 -3.45 9.71
N LYS A 3 -2.28 -4.36 10.07
CA LYS A 3 -3.33 -4.82 9.15
C LYS A 3 -4.40 -3.72 9.08
N GLN A 4 -4.28 -2.81 8.13
CA GLN A 4 -5.26 -1.76 7.85
C GLN A 4 -6.29 -2.20 6.79
N GLY A 5 -6.53 -3.50 6.65
CA GLY A 5 -7.52 -4.02 5.71
C GLY A 5 -8.94 -3.65 6.14
N ASP A 6 -9.77 -3.25 5.17
CA ASP A 6 -11.21 -3.02 5.35
C ASP A 6 -11.98 -4.00 4.47
N ASP A 7 -12.49 -5.06 5.10
CA ASP A 7 -13.25 -6.11 4.42
C ASP A 7 -14.52 -5.55 3.76
N ALA A 8 -15.16 -4.55 4.39
CA ALA A 8 -16.36 -3.93 3.83
C ALA A 8 -16.04 -3.06 2.61
N ALA A 9 -14.87 -2.43 2.55
CA ALA A 9 -14.40 -1.74 1.34
C ALA A 9 -14.08 -2.73 0.22
N MET A 10 -13.49 -3.89 0.54
CA MET A 10 -13.20 -4.94 -0.43
C MET A 10 -14.47 -5.54 -1.02
N ASP A 11 -15.47 -5.85 -0.19
CA ASP A 11 -16.78 -6.35 -0.65
C ASP A 11 -17.48 -5.35 -1.58
N ARG A 12 -17.41 -4.06 -1.23
CA ARG A 12 -17.95 -2.98 -2.07
C ARG A 12 -17.24 -2.92 -3.43
N LEU A 13 -15.91 -3.05 -3.46
CA LEU A 13 -15.15 -3.10 -4.71
C LEU A 13 -15.59 -4.26 -5.61
N VAL A 14 -15.77 -5.47 -5.05
CA VAL A 14 -16.26 -6.64 -5.80
C VAL A 14 -17.66 -6.38 -6.38
N GLN A 15 -18.55 -5.78 -5.59
CA GLN A 15 -19.90 -5.43 -6.02
C GLN A 15 -19.88 -4.38 -7.15
N ASP A 16 -19.08 -3.33 -7.02
CA ASP A 16 -18.99 -2.25 -8.00
C ASP A 16 -18.34 -2.70 -9.32
N LEU A 17 -17.32 -3.59 -9.25
CA LEU A 17 -16.76 -4.27 -10.43
C LEU A 17 -17.84 -5.10 -11.14
N ASN A 18 -18.57 -5.93 -10.39
CA ASN A 18 -19.63 -6.75 -10.96
C ASN A 18 -20.81 -5.94 -11.50
N ALA A 19 -21.06 -4.75 -10.95
CA ALA A 19 -22.05 -3.80 -11.45
C ALA A 19 -21.56 -2.95 -12.64
N GLY A 20 -20.30 -3.09 -13.07
CA GLY A 20 -19.72 -2.32 -14.18
C GLY A 20 -19.53 -0.83 -13.86
N LYS A 21 -19.42 -0.47 -12.58
CA LYS A 21 -19.22 0.93 -12.14
C LYS A 21 -17.76 1.35 -12.13
N VAL A 22 -16.83 0.39 -12.21
CA VAL A 22 -15.39 0.62 -12.18
C VAL A 22 -14.88 0.69 -13.62
N GLY A 23 -14.50 1.90 -14.07
CA GLY A 23 -13.94 2.09 -15.41
C GLY A 23 -12.48 1.63 -15.53
N ALA A 24 -11.68 1.80 -14.46
CA ALA A 24 -10.29 1.37 -14.46
C ALA A 24 -9.89 0.78 -13.09
N ILE A 25 -9.11 -0.30 -13.11
CA ILE A 25 -8.52 -0.92 -11.93
C ILE A 25 -7.02 -1.16 -12.12
N LEU A 26 -6.26 -0.81 -11.09
CA LEU A 26 -4.80 -0.92 -11.04
C LEU A 26 -4.43 -1.80 -9.85
N LEU A 27 -3.75 -2.92 -10.10
CA LEU A 27 -3.45 -3.95 -9.10
C LEU A 27 -1.94 -4.02 -8.89
N HIS A 28 -1.47 -3.62 -7.71
CA HIS A 28 -0.05 -3.63 -7.34
C HIS A 28 0.18 -4.56 -6.15
N GLY A 29 1.07 -5.53 -6.30
CA GLY A 29 1.46 -6.44 -5.22
C GLY A 29 0.35 -7.30 -4.63
N VAL A 30 -0.78 -7.48 -5.35
CA VAL A 30 -1.96 -8.21 -4.87
C VAL A 30 -2.40 -9.27 -5.86
N ASN A 31 -2.90 -10.40 -5.33
CA ASN A 31 -3.47 -11.50 -6.11
C ASN A 31 -4.88 -11.89 -5.58
N PRO A 32 -5.87 -10.98 -5.68
CA PRO A 32 -7.23 -11.17 -5.14
C PRO A 32 -7.96 -12.40 -5.70
N VAL A 33 -7.73 -12.81 -6.95
CA VAL A 33 -8.34 -14.02 -7.51
C VAL A 33 -7.90 -15.28 -6.73
N TYR A 34 -6.67 -15.29 -6.24
CA TYR A 34 -6.17 -16.36 -5.38
C TYR A 34 -6.51 -16.14 -3.89
N SER A 35 -6.37 -14.91 -3.38
CA SER A 35 -6.41 -14.64 -1.95
C SER A 35 -7.80 -14.41 -1.37
N LEU A 36 -8.79 -14.00 -2.18
CA LEU A 36 -10.15 -13.75 -1.69
C LEU A 36 -10.93 -15.06 -1.56
N PRO A 37 -11.81 -15.19 -0.54
CA PRO A 37 -12.71 -16.34 -0.42
C PRO A 37 -13.57 -16.57 -1.67
N ASP A 38 -13.98 -15.49 -2.35
CA ASP A 38 -14.71 -15.51 -3.62
C ASP A 38 -13.92 -14.84 -4.75
N GLY A 39 -12.71 -15.35 -5.00
CA GLY A 39 -11.85 -14.87 -6.09
C GLY A 39 -12.47 -15.03 -7.48
N ALA A 40 -13.38 -15.97 -7.68
CA ALA A 40 -14.09 -16.18 -8.94
C ALA A 40 -15.01 -14.99 -9.28
N SER A 41 -15.74 -14.47 -8.29
CA SER A 41 -16.54 -13.26 -8.45
C SER A 41 -15.69 -12.03 -8.76
N PHE A 42 -14.49 -11.94 -8.18
CA PHE A 42 -13.53 -10.87 -8.51
C PHE A 42 -13.06 -10.98 -9.97
N ALA A 43 -12.68 -12.17 -10.44
CA ALA A 43 -12.28 -12.41 -11.83
C ALA A 43 -13.41 -12.07 -12.82
N ALA A 44 -14.66 -12.42 -12.49
CA ALA A 44 -15.83 -12.06 -13.30
C ALA A 44 -16.06 -10.53 -13.34
N GLY A 45 -15.79 -9.84 -12.22
CA GLY A 45 -15.83 -8.38 -12.14
C GLY A 45 -14.73 -7.70 -12.95
N LEU A 46 -13.50 -8.22 -12.93
CA LEU A 46 -12.37 -7.69 -13.71
C LEU A 46 -12.67 -7.64 -15.21
N ALA A 47 -13.35 -8.66 -15.74
CA ALA A 47 -13.73 -8.72 -17.15
C ALA A 47 -14.73 -7.64 -17.58
N LYS A 48 -15.36 -6.93 -16.63
CA LYS A 48 -16.30 -5.83 -16.88
C LYS A 48 -15.66 -4.45 -16.79
N ALA A 49 -14.46 -4.32 -16.25
CA ALA A 49 -13.74 -3.05 -16.21
C ALA A 49 -13.16 -2.73 -17.60
N ASP A 50 -13.28 -1.49 -18.05
CA ASP A 50 -12.75 -1.07 -19.36
C ASP A 50 -11.22 -1.15 -19.42
N LEU A 51 -10.58 -0.88 -18.28
CA LEU A 51 -9.13 -0.98 -18.11
C LEU A 51 -8.79 -1.77 -16.85
N SER A 52 -8.03 -2.85 -17.00
CA SER A 52 -7.43 -3.58 -15.89
C SER A 52 -5.93 -3.75 -16.11
N VAL A 53 -5.12 -3.27 -15.16
CA VAL A 53 -3.66 -3.35 -15.21
C VAL A 53 -3.15 -4.04 -13.96
N SER A 54 -2.39 -5.11 -14.15
CA SER A 54 -1.61 -5.75 -13.10
C SER A 54 -0.16 -5.33 -13.17
N PHE A 55 0.43 -4.96 -12.03
CA PHE A 55 1.85 -4.67 -11.89
C PHE A 55 2.67 -5.90 -11.44
N SER A 56 2.12 -7.11 -11.61
CA SER A 56 2.81 -8.34 -11.23
C SER A 56 3.99 -8.64 -12.15
N GLY A 57 5.09 -9.13 -11.58
CA GLY A 57 6.26 -9.61 -12.32
C GLY A 57 6.01 -10.92 -13.08
N HIS A 58 4.90 -11.60 -12.81
CA HIS A 58 4.53 -12.87 -13.42
C HIS A 58 3.05 -12.87 -13.79
N ALA A 59 2.65 -13.75 -14.72
CA ALA A 59 1.24 -13.99 -15.03
C ALA A 59 0.60 -14.88 -13.94
N ASP A 60 0.37 -14.31 -12.75
CA ASP A 60 -0.36 -14.97 -11.67
C ASP A 60 -1.86 -15.09 -11.97
N GLU A 61 -2.62 -15.70 -11.06
CA GLU A 61 -4.06 -15.94 -11.20
C GLU A 61 -4.84 -14.64 -11.47
N THR A 62 -4.47 -13.53 -10.84
CA THR A 62 -5.14 -12.23 -11.07
C THR A 62 -4.64 -11.55 -12.32
N ALA A 63 -3.32 -11.52 -12.53
CA ALA A 63 -2.69 -10.88 -13.68
C ALA A 63 -3.17 -11.49 -15.00
N SER A 64 -3.42 -12.81 -15.02
CA SER A 64 -3.94 -13.53 -16.18
C SER A 64 -5.37 -13.12 -16.57
N HIS A 65 -6.12 -12.48 -15.67
CA HIS A 65 -7.44 -11.92 -15.93
C HIS A 65 -7.44 -10.42 -16.24
N CYS A 66 -6.28 -9.75 -16.17
CA CYS A 66 -6.15 -8.32 -16.48
C CYS A 66 -5.89 -8.11 -17.99
N ALA A 67 -6.30 -6.94 -18.50
CA ALA A 67 -6.06 -6.55 -19.88
C ALA A 67 -4.57 -6.29 -20.15
N TRP A 68 -3.86 -5.76 -19.16
CA TRP A 68 -2.43 -5.47 -19.25
C TRP A 68 -1.67 -6.01 -18.05
N ILE A 69 -0.51 -6.59 -18.31
CA ILE A 69 0.49 -6.94 -17.31
C ILE A 69 1.69 -6.02 -17.54
N CYS A 70 1.98 -5.18 -16.56
CA CYS A 70 3.04 -4.18 -16.56
C CYS A 70 4.05 -4.53 -15.44
N PRO A 71 5.05 -5.39 -15.70
CA PRO A 71 5.92 -5.90 -14.66
C PRO A 71 6.63 -4.78 -13.87
N ASP A 72 6.40 -4.77 -12.56
CA ASP A 72 7.09 -3.92 -11.60
C ASP A 72 8.53 -4.42 -11.37
N ASN A 73 9.39 -3.51 -10.93
CA ASN A 73 10.74 -3.82 -10.48
C ASN A 73 10.69 -4.59 -9.15
N HIS A 74 11.70 -5.42 -8.88
CA HIS A 74 11.92 -5.91 -7.54
C HIS A 74 12.35 -4.75 -6.62
N TYR A 75 12.05 -4.82 -5.31
CA TYR A 75 12.38 -3.72 -4.38
C TYR A 75 13.89 -3.39 -4.32
N LEU A 76 14.75 -4.35 -4.67
CA LEU A 76 16.22 -4.17 -4.75
C LEU A 76 16.67 -3.43 -6.03
N GLU A 77 15.79 -3.25 -7.00
CA GLU A 77 16.01 -2.56 -8.28
C GLU A 77 15.36 -1.17 -8.28
N SER A 78 14.79 -0.74 -7.15
CA SER A 78 13.94 0.44 -7.04
C SER A 78 14.34 1.35 -5.88
N TRP A 79 14.14 2.65 -6.08
CA TRP A 79 14.05 3.59 -4.96
C TRP A 79 12.67 3.47 -4.33
N ASN A 80 12.58 3.43 -2.99
CA ASN A 80 11.32 3.53 -2.27
C ASN A 80 11.55 4.20 -0.91
N ASP A 81 10.50 4.77 -0.33
CA ASP A 81 10.48 5.23 1.05
C ASP A 81 9.34 4.57 1.83
N LEU A 82 9.57 4.35 3.13
CA LEU A 82 8.62 3.68 4.01
C LEU A 82 8.54 4.41 5.35
N MET A 83 7.38 4.33 6.01
CA MET A 83 7.21 4.79 7.38
C MET A 83 6.76 3.61 8.27
N PRO A 84 7.68 2.74 8.70
CA PRO A 84 7.33 1.56 9.51
C PRO A 84 6.76 1.91 10.88
N ARG A 85 7.14 3.07 11.44
CA ARG A 85 6.58 3.65 12.66
C ARG A 85 6.38 5.14 12.42
N VAL A 86 5.34 5.71 13.01
CA VAL A 86 5.08 7.16 12.94
C VAL A 86 6.35 7.94 13.27
N GLY A 87 6.71 8.88 12.39
CA GLY A 87 7.90 9.72 12.50
C GLY A 87 9.24 9.03 12.23
N HIS A 88 9.25 7.72 11.99
CA HIS A 88 10.44 6.97 11.56
C HIS A 88 10.32 6.67 10.07
N TYR A 89 11.16 7.32 9.27
CA TYR A 89 11.23 7.10 7.83
C TYR A 89 12.40 6.19 7.50
N ALA A 90 12.17 5.24 6.61
CA ALA A 90 13.17 4.36 6.03
C ALA A 90 13.27 4.62 4.53
N LEU A 91 14.48 4.54 3.99
CA LEU A 91 14.75 4.72 2.56
C LEU A 91 15.34 3.43 2.01
N ALA A 92 14.69 2.89 0.98
CA ALA A 92 15.21 1.77 0.22
C ALA A 92 15.94 2.31 -1.02
N GLN A 93 17.23 2.02 -1.10
CA GLN A 93 18.05 2.30 -2.28
C GLN A 93 18.15 1.04 -3.17
N PRO A 94 18.17 1.20 -4.51
CA PRO A 94 18.47 0.11 -5.40
C PRO A 94 19.91 -0.38 -5.17
N VAL A 95 20.07 -1.70 -5.07
CA VAL A 95 21.37 -2.37 -4.91
C VAL A 95 21.91 -2.83 -6.26
N ILE A 96 21.01 -3.07 -7.23
CA ILE A 96 21.34 -3.48 -8.59
C ILE A 96 20.50 -2.68 -9.59
N SER A 97 20.96 -2.59 -10.84
CA SER A 97 20.14 -2.09 -11.94
C SER A 97 19.07 -3.13 -12.32
N PRO A 98 17.92 -2.70 -12.89
CA PRO A 98 16.88 -3.62 -13.35
C PRO A 98 17.45 -4.70 -14.28
N LEU A 99 17.19 -5.96 -13.96
CA LEU A 99 17.67 -7.11 -14.75
C LEU A 99 16.87 -7.31 -16.04
N PHE A 100 15.61 -6.92 -16.02
CA PHE A 100 14.69 -7.04 -17.14
C PHE A 100 14.19 -5.66 -17.58
N ASN A 101 13.46 -5.60 -18.69
CA ASN A 101 12.83 -4.37 -19.16
C ASN A 101 11.54 -4.10 -18.36
N THR A 102 11.71 -3.90 -17.06
CA THR A 102 10.65 -3.59 -16.10
C THR A 102 10.65 -2.10 -15.80
N ARG A 103 9.55 -1.62 -15.24
CA ARG A 103 9.43 -0.22 -14.82
C ARG A 103 8.69 -0.19 -13.50
N GLN A 104 9.23 0.60 -12.58
CA GLN A 104 8.62 0.82 -11.29
C GLN A 104 7.17 1.32 -11.42
N TRP A 105 6.22 0.77 -10.65
CA TRP A 105 4.81 1.13 -10.78
C TRP A 105 4.56 2.63 -10.53
N GLN A 106 5.31 3.25 -9.61
CA GLN A 106 5.23 4.69 -9.35
C GLN A 106 5.64 5.52 -10.58
N ASP A 107 6.70 5.11 -11.30
CA ASP A 107 7.11 5.75 -12.56
C ASP A 107 6.03 5.61 -13.63
N SER A 108 5.32 4.47 -13.67
CA SER A 108 4.18 4.28 -14.57
C SER A 108 3.05 5.26 -14.26
N LEU A 109 2.72 5.45 -12.98
CA LEU A 109 1.70 6.42 -12.57
C LEU A 109 2.10 7.87 -12.86
N LEU A 110 3.37 8.23 -12.65
CA LEU A 110 3.88 9.57 -12.97
C LEU A 110 3.80 9.85 -14.47
N ALA A 111 4.19 8.89 -15.30
CA ALA A 111 4.06 9.03 -16.74
C ALA A 111 2.60 9.19 -17.18
N TRP A 112 1.67 8.42 -16.59
CA TRP A 112 0.24 8.50 -16.93
C TRP A 112 -0.45 9.74 -16.38
N SER A 113 0.04 10.32 -15.28
CA SER A 113 -0.45 11.59 -14.76
C SER A 113 0.07 12.81 -15.55
N GLY A 114 1.01 12.60 -16.48
CA GLY A 114 1.64 13.65 -17.27
C GLY A 114 2.77 14.38 -16.54
N ALA A 115 3.31 13.82 -15.46
CA ALA A 115 4.46 14.37 -14.77
C ALA A 115 5.74 14.19 -15.59
N ASP A 116 6.53 15.25 -15.74
CA ASP A 116 7.85 15.23 -16.40
C ASP A 116 8.97 15.01 -15.38
N MET A 117 8.80 14.00 -14.52
CA MET A 117 9.81 13.62 -13.53
C MET A 117 9.77 12.13 -13.20
N GLY A 118 10.92 11.55 -12.90
CA GLY A 118 11.03 10.18 -12.43
C GLY A 118 10.77 10.05 -10.93
N TYR A 119 10.44 8.84 -10.47
CA TYR A 119 10.08 8.57 -9.09
C TYR A 119 11.22 8.88 -8.10
N HIS A 120 12.47 8.61 -8.46
CA HIS A 120 13.61 9.02 -7.63
C HIS A 120 13.67 10.54 -7.42
N GLN A 121 13.39 11.33 -8.46
CA GLN A 121 13.34 12.79 -8.34
C GLN A 121 12.16 13.22 -7.46
N LEU A 122 11.01 12.56 -7.60
CA LEU A 122 9.85 12.80 -6.74
C LEU A 122 10.19 12.55 -5.27
N ILE A 123 10.79 11.39 -4.94
CA ILE A 123 11.21 11.06 -3.57
C ILE A 123 12.17 12.15 -3.05
N LYS A 124 13.22 12.51 -3.80
CA LYS A 124 14.15 13.57 -3.37
C LYS A 124 13.41 14.87 -3.07
N SER A 125 12.49 15.29 -3.94
CA SER A 125 11.73 16.55 -3.74
C SER A 125 10.79 16.50 -2.53
N THR A 126 10.11 15.37 -2.30
CA THR A 126 9.25 15.16 -1.13
C THR A 126 10.08 15.17 0.16
N TRP A 127 11.25 14.54 0.13
CA TRP A 127 12.16 14.48 1.27
C TRP A 127 12.81 15.83 1.58
N GLU A 128 13.15 16.62 0.56
CA GLU A 128 13.66 17.97 0.73
C GLU A 128 12.63 18.86 1.47
N ALA A 129 11.37 18.80 1.04
CA ALA A 129 10.29 19.52 1.70
C ALA A 129 10.08 19.02 3.15
N ALA A 130 10.06 17.70 3.38
CA ALA A 130 9.89 17.13 4.70
C ALA A 130 11.03 17.51 5.65
N MET A 131 12.29 17.31 5.26
CA MET A 131 13.46 17.60 6.11
C MET A 131 13.58 19.08 6.45
N THR A 132 13.19 19.97 5.52
CA THR A 132 13.11 21.42 5.79
C THR A 132 12.08 21.76 6.86
N ASN A 133 10.96 21.03 6.92
CA ASN A 133 9.90 21.27 7.90
C ASN A 133 10.23 20.70 9.30
N TYR A 134 11.01 19.61 9.38
CA TYR A 134 11.26 18.90 10.64
C TYR A 134 12.59 19.26 11.32
N GLY A 135 13.47 20.09 10.72
CA GLY A 135 14.74 20.44 11.35
C GLY A 135 15.46 21.65 10.76
N SER A 136 16.52 22.09 11.44
CA SER A 136 17.47 23.08 10.91
C SER A 136 18.50 22.37 10.03
N MET A 137 18.16 22.20 8.75
CA MET A 137 19.03 21.55 7.79
C MET A 137 20.01 22.57 7.18
N THR A 138 21.31 22.33 7.30
CA THR A 138 22.33 23.19 6.69
C THR A 138 22.48 22.96 5.19
N SER A 139 22.20 21.73 4.72
CA SER A 139 22.18 21.35 3.29
C SER A 139 21.35 20.09 3.09
N PHE A 140 20.45 20.10 2.11
CA PHE A 140 19.64 18.93 1.73
C PHE A 140 20.49 17.75 1.28
N GLU A 141 21.49 17.98 0.42
CA GLU A 141 22.31 16.88 -0.10
C GLU A 141 23.08 16.14 1.00
N ASN A 142 23.55 16.85 2.03
CA ASN A 142 24.20 16.20 3.17
C ASN A 142 23.20 15.36 4.00
N ALA A 143 21.99 15.86 4.21
CA ALA A 143 20.96 15.14 4.95
C ALA A 143 20.44 13.93 4.17
N TRP A 144 20.21 14.07 2.87
CA TRP A 144 19.85 13.00 1.96
C TRP A 144 20.90 11.90 1.97
N ASN A 145 22.18 12.23 1.74
CA ASN A 145 23.26 11.24 1.72
C ASN A 145 23.41 10.53 3.06
N LYS A 146 23.25 11.25 4.19
CA LYS A 146 23.25 10.64 5.51
C LYS A 146 22.07 9.68 5.69
N ALA A 147 20.87 10.06 5.26
CA ALA A 147 19.69 9.22 5.38
C ALA A 147 19.78 7.97 4.49
N VAL A 148 20.30 8.10 3.27
CA VAL A 148 20.61 6.96 2.39
C VAL A 148 21.61 6.02 3.08
N HIS A 149 22.70 6.56 3.63
CA HIS A 149 23.73 5.79 4.35
C HIS A 149 23.17 5.06 5.58
N ASP A 150 22.37 5.75 6.39
CA ASP A 150 21.80 5.21 7.63
C ASP A 150 20.53 4.36 7.38
N GLY A 151 20.01 4.36 6.15
CA GLY A 151 18.79 3.66 5.74
C GLY A 151 17.49 4.39 6.10
N GLY A 152 17.54 5.65 6.56
CA GLY A 152 16.38 6.43 6.95
C GLY A 152 16.69 7.63 7.83
N PHE A 153 15.64 8.26 8.37
CA PHE A 153 15.77 9.30 9.40
C PHE A 153 14.58 9.30 10.36
N HIS A 154 14.82 9.80 11.57
CA HIS A 154 13.78 10.05 12.57
C HIS A 154 13.38 11.52 12.53
N ALA A 155 12.11 11.81 12.21
CA ALA A 155 11.60 13.16 12.05
C ALA A 155 11.01 13.74 13.34
N TYR A 156 10.19 12.94 14.03
CA TYR A 156 9.48 13.36 15.24
C TYR A 156 8.96 12.15 16.00
N ASP A 157 8.77 12.31 17.31
CA ASP A 157 8.06 11.31 18.10
C ASP A 157 6.55 11.46 17.90
N ALA A 158 5.86 10.34 17.68
CA ALA A 158 4.41 10.32 17.65
C ALA A 158 3.84 10.82 18.97
N GLU A 159 2.81 11.68 18.92
CA GLU A 159 2.06 12.02 20.12
C GLU A 159 1.50 10.75 20.77
N ALA A 160 1.57 10.69 22.10
CA ALA A 160 1.02 9.58 22.85
C ALA A 160 -0.49 9.56 22.67
N VAL A 161 -0.99 8.57 21.93
CA VAL A 161 -2.44 8.31 21.86
C VAL A 161 -2.85 7.66 23.17
N GLU A 162 -3.57 8.38 24.03
CA GLU A 162 -4.27 7.76 25.15
C GLU A 162 -5.29 6.76 24.59
N LEU A 163 -5.04 5.46 24.80
CA LEU A 163 -5.98 4.42 24.46
C LEU A 163 -7.15 4.48 25.44
N THR A 164 -8.23 5.16 25.06
CA THR A 164 -9.46 5.16 25.82
C THR A 164 -10.28 3.93 25.44
N PHE A 165 -10.58 3.08 26.42
CA PHE A 165 -11.49 1.96 26.21
C PHE A 165 -12.93 2.49 26.08
N THR A 166 -13.50 2.45 24.87
CA THR A 166 -14.87 2.89 24.57
C THR A 166 -15.89 1.74 24.55
N GLY A 167 -15.51 0.55 25.03
CA GLY A 167 -16.42 -0.59 25.07
C GLY A 167 -17.53 -0.39 26.12
N ASP A 168 -18.77 -0.65 25.73
CA ASP A 168 -19.90 -0.70 26.66
C ASP A 168 -19.86 -2.00 27.48
N LEU A 169 -19.14 -1.96 28.61
CA LEU A 169 -19.10 -3.07 29.58
C LEU A 169 -20.49 -3.44 30.09
N SER A 170 -21.42 -2.47 30.15
CA SER A 170 -22.76 -2.69 30.66
C SER A 170 -23.65 -3.44 29.66
N GLY A 171 -23.52 -3.14 28.37
CA GLY A 171 -24.15 -3.85 27.27
C GLY A 171 -23.61 -5.27 27.12
N ALA A 172 -22.28 -5.43 27.18
CA ALA A 172 -21.63 -6.73 27.12
C ALA A 172 -22.00 -7.63 28.31
N ALA A 173 -22.05 -7.08 29.53
CA ALA A 173 -22.48 -7.82 30.72
C ALA A 173 -23.96 -8.22 30.67
N LYS A 174 -24.84 -7.36 30.12
CA LYS A 174 -26.26 -7.69 29.90
C LYS A 174 -26.43 -8.83 28.88
N GLN A 175 -25.66 -8.82 27.79
CA GLN A 175 -25.68 -9.90 26.80
C GLN A 175 -25.15 -11.22 27.38
N ALA A 176 -24.09 -11.19 28.19
CA ALA A 176 -23.57 -12.37 28.88
C ALA A 176 -24.55 -12.93 29.92
N ALA A 177 -25.28 -12.08 30.64
CA ALA A 177 -26.32 -12.49 31.59
C ALA A 177 -27.58 -13.08 30.92
N LEU A 178 -27.79 -12.78 29.63
CA LEU A 178 -28.88 -13.33 28.82
C LEU A 178 -28.54 -14.67 28.15
N MET A 179 -27.29 -15.14 28.23
CA MET A 179 -26.90 -16.46 27.74
C MET A 179 -27.38 -17.52 28.74
N PRO A 180 -28.36 -18.38 28.41
CA PRO A 180 -28.78 -19.47 29.29
C PRO A 180 -27.61 -20.43 29.48
N GLY A 181 -27.27 -20.72 30.74
CA GLY A 181 -26.14 -21.59 31.10
C GLY A 181 -26.23 -22.93 30.39
N GLN A 182 -25.36 -23.17 29.42
CA GLN A 182 -25.04 -24.52 28.98
C GLN A 182 -24.00 -25.08 29.95
N GLY A 183 -24.51 -25.75 30.99
CA GLY A 183 -23.98 -26.99 31.56
C GLY A 183 -22.52 -27.03 32.05
N THR A 184 -22.39 -27.27 33.34
CA THR A 184 -21.25 -27.96 33.99
C THR A 184 -20.91 -29.30 33.31
N PHE A 185 -19.59 -29.54 33.14
CA PHE A 185 -18.87 -30.77 32.71
C PHE A 185 -19.24 -31.42 31.37
#